data_AF-A0A931ITQ4-F1
#
_entry.id   AF-A0A931ITQ4-F1
#
_cell.length_a   1.000
_cell.length_b   1.000
_cell.length_c   1.000
_cell.angle_alpha   90.00
_cell.angle_beta   90.00
_cell.angle_gamma   90.00
#
_symmetry.space_group_name_H-M   'P 1'
#
loop_
_entity.id
_entity.type
_entity.pdbx_description
1 polymer ?
#
loop_
_entity_poly.entity_id
_entity_poly.type
_entity_poly.pdbx_seq_one_letter_code
_entity_poly.pdbx_strand_id
1 'polypeptide(L)'
;MVRFDLQGIGTKDTALLGYQGAKEGVLAIVRGKKAEAGKVLYFPFAISGSSSLGVCARPIHLEVMPATCERDQGPIAGCTLNQRAQELVVIGGDCDPLHIYWDPQQGSLDWWRL
;
A
#
# COMPACT_ATOMS: atom_id res chain seq x y z
N MET A 1 10.66 -1.04 7.76
CA MET A 1 9.45 -1.65 8.38
C MET A 1 8.62 -0.52 8.95
N VAL A 2 7.30 -0.57 8.76
CA VAL A 2 6.36 0.40 9.35
C VAL A 2 5.13 -0.33 9.93
N ARG A 3 4.45 0.30 10.88
CA ARG A 3 3.23 -0.23 11.51
C ARG A 3 2.07 0.74 11.29
N PHE A 4 0.92 0.20 10.92
CA PHE A 4 -0.24 1.01 10.52
C PHE A 4 -1.54 0.20 10.66
N ASP A 5 -2.69 0.85 10.66
CA ASP A 5 -4.00 0.18 10.74
C ASP A 5 -4.66 0.15 9.37
N LEU A 6 -4.41 -0.92 8.60
CA LEU A 6 -4.85 -1.04 7.21
C LEU A 6 -6.38 -0.98 7.04
N GLN A 7 -7.13 -1.42 8.06
CA GLN A 7 -8.60 -1.51 8.02
C GLN A 7 -9.30 -0.52 8.95
N GLY A 8 -8.55 0.24 9.76
CA GLY A 8 -9.09 1.16 10.76
C GLY A 8 -9.78 0.47 11.94
N ILE A 9 -9.46 -0.80 12.23
CA ILE A 9 -10.15 -1.62 13.24
C ILE A 9 -9.46 -1.60 14.61
N GLY A 10 -8.48 -0.71 14.81
CA GLY A 10 -7.73 -0.54 16.05
C GLY A 10 -6.57 -1.53 16.24
N THR A 11 -6.33 -2.43 15.28
CA THR A 11 -5.21 -3.38 15.33
C THR A 11 -4.18 -3.02 14.28
N LYS A 12 -2.91 -2.90 14.70
CA LYS A 12 -1.82 -2.56 13.78
C LYS A 12 -1.33 -3.78 13.02
N ASP A 13 -1.28 -3.65 11.70
CA ASP A 13 -0.56 -4.52 10.78
C ASP A 13 0.91 -4.08 10.68
N THR A 14 1.79 -4.95 10.17
CA THR A 14 3.22 -4.66 9.97
C THR A 14 3.57 -4.77 8.51
N ALA A 15 4.18 -3.73 7.95
CA ALA A 15 4.62 -3.71 6.57
C ALA A 15 6.14 -3.77 6.44
N LEU A 16 6.59 -4.61 5.51
CA LEU A 16 7.98 -4.88 5.19
C LEU A 16 8.18 -4.62 3.69
N LEU A 17 9.22 -3.87 3.37
CA LEU A 17 9.65 -3.64 2.01
C LEU A 17 10.80 -4.58 1.69
N GLY A 18 10.64 -5.37 0.63
CA GLY A 18 11.66 -6.26 0.07
C GLY A 18 11.90 -5.97 -1.40
N TYR A 19 12.89 -6.68 -1.96
CA TYR A 19 13.29 -6.55 -3.35
C TYR A 19 13.49 -7.93 -3.95
N GLN A 20 13.03 -8.11 -5.19
CA GLN A 20 13.27 -9.32 -5.97
C GLN A 20 14.13 -8.95 -7.18
N GLY A 21 15.44 -9.16 -7.05
CA GLY A 21 16.40 -8.68 -8.04
C GLY A 21 16.48 -7.14 -8.10
N ALA A 22 16.81 -6.58 -9.26
CA ALA A 22 17.05 -5.15 -9.44
C ALA A 22 15.79 -4.34 -9.80
N LYS A 23 14.81 -4.98 -10.45
CA LYS A 23 13.68 -4.29 -11.12
C LYS A 23 12.33 -4.49 -10.42
N GLU A 24 12.28 -5.21 -9.31
CA GLU A 24 11.05 -5.52 -8.61
C GLU A 24 11.18 -5.22 -7.11
N GLY A 25 10.17 -4.52 -6.60
CA GLY A 25 9.94 -4.32 -5.17
C GLY A 25 8.73 -5.13 -4.72
N VAL A 26 8.75 -5.59 -3.48
CA VAL A 26 7.65 -6.35 -2.89
C VAL A 26 7.31 -5.75 -1.54
N LEU A 27 6.06 -5.32 -1.38
CA LEU A 27 5.51 -4.97 -0.08
C LEU A 27 4.84 -6.21 0.52
N ALA A 28 5.27 -6.60 1.72
CA ALA A 28 4.65 -7.67 2.49
C ALA A 28 3.98 -7.07 3.73
N ILE A 29 2.67 -7.27 3.89
CA ILE A 29 1.88 -6.81 5.02
C ILE A 29 1.45 -8.01 5.85
N VAL A 30 2.02 -8.14 7.04
CA VAL A 30 1.64 -9.16 8.02
C VAL A 30 0.45 -8.65 8.82
N ARG A 31 -0.66 -9.38 8.73
CA ARG A 31 -1.91 -9.02 9.40
C ARG A 31 -1.80 -9.18 10.91
N GLY A 32 -2.17 -8.13 11.66
CA GLY A 32 -2.13 -8.11 13.12
C GLY A 32 -3.43 -8.56 13.80
N LYS A 33 -4.55 -8.52 13.08
CA LYS A 33 -5.88 -8.92 13.59
C LYS A 33 -5.88 -10.38 13.99
N LYS A 34 -6.35 -10.72 15.20
CA LYS A 34 -6.29 -12.09 15.77
C LYS A 34 -6.82 -13.19 14.83
N ALA A 35 -7.95 -12.96 14.17
CA ALA A 35 -8.53 -13.93 13.23
C ALA A 35 -7.71 -14.13 11.94
N GLU A 36 -6.82 -13.19 11.63
CA GLU A 36 -5.97 -13.18 10.44
C GLU A 36 -4.48 -13.18 10.83
N ALA A 37 -4.15 -13.44 12.10
CA ALA A 37 -2.80 -13.26 12.62
C ALA A 37 -1.81 -14.14 11.85
N GLY A 38 -0.78 -13.51 11.28
CA GLY A 38 0.22 -14.20 10.47
C GLY A 38 -0.17 -14.41 9.00
N LYS A 39 -1.39 -14.05 8.58
CA LYS A 39 -1.71 -13.91 7.15
C LYS A 39 -0.83 -12.82 6.56
N VAL A 40 -0.16 -13.11 5.44
CA VAL A 40 0.67 -12.13 4.73
C VAL A 40 -0.04 -11.74 3.44
N LEU A 41 -0.23 -10.44 3.24
CA LEU A 41 -0.64 -9.88 1.97
C LEU A 41 0.62 -9.41 1.23
N TYR A 42 0.74 -9.79 -0.04
CA TYR A 42 1.86 -9.38 -0.89
C TYR A 42 1.36 -8.42 -1.95
N PHE A 43 2.17 -7.40 -2.21
CA PHE A 43 1.91 -6.42 -3.25
C PHE A 43 3.21 -6.15 -4.02
N PRO A 44 3.41 -6.82 -5.17
CA PRO A 44 4.56 -6.58 -6.03
C PRO A 44 4.38 -5.28 -6.82
N PHE A 45 5.48 -4.59 -7.09
CA PHE A 45 5.50 -3.41 -7.94
C PHE A 45 6.82 -3.28 -8.68
N ALA A 46 6.81 -2.62 -9.83
CA ALA A 46 8.01 -2.44 -10.64
C ALA A 46 8.90 -1.31 -10.09
N ILE A 47 10.21 -1.45 -10.30
CA ILE A 47 11.18 -0.35 -10.14
C ILE A 47 11.59 0.07 -11.55
N SER A 48 10.72 0.89 -12.14
CA SER A 48 10.82 1.36 -13.52
C SER A 48 9.88 2.55 -13.74
N GLY A 49 10.40 3.66 -14.28
CA GLY A 49 9.60 4.83 -14.62
C GLY A 49 8.61 4.63 -15.79
N SER A 50 8.62 3.46 -16.46
CA SER A 50 7.64 3.13 -17.51
C SER A 50 6.46 2.30 -17.00
N SER A 51 6.43 1.92 -15.72
CA SER A 51 5.34 1.15 -15.13
C SER A 51 4.34 2.07 -14.44
N SER A 52 3.05 1.89 -14.72
CA SER A 52 1.99 2.55 -13.94
C SER A 52 1.94 2.05 -12.50
N LEU A 53 2.15 0.74 -12.33
CA LEU A 53 2.33 0.08 -11.03
C LEU A 53 3.82 -0.05 -10.73
N GLY A 54 4.45 1.06 -10.40
CA GLY A 54 5.86 1.08 -10.03
C GLY A 54 6.34 2.43 -9.53
N VAL A 55 7.57 2.41 -9.03
CA VAL A 55 8.32 3.62 -8.67
C VAL A 55 9.52 3.75 -9.62
N CYS A 56 10.07 4.95 -9.72
CA CYS A 56 11.10 5.26 -10.71
C CYS A 56 12.46 4.64 -10.36
N ALA A 57 12.84 4.69 -9.07
CA ALA A 57 14.18 4.28 -8.65
C ALA A 57 14.26 3.92 -7.16
N ARG A 58 15.42 3.41 -6.76
CA ARG A 58 15.85 3.26 -5.36
C ARG A 58 16.62 4.51 -4.91
N PRO A 59 16.70 4.80 -3.59
CA PRO A 59 16.11 4.06 -2.48
C PRO A 59 14.59 4.24 -2.42
N ILE A 60 13.89 3.18 -2.00
CA ILE A 60 12.45 3.21 -1.76
C ILE A 60 12.20 3.31 -0.26
N HIS A 61 11.28 4.17 0.14
CA HIS A 61 10.81 4.28 1.51
C HIS A 61 9.30 4.16 1.58
N LEU A 62 8.81 3.91 2.79
CA LEU A 62 7.39 3.76 3.09
C LEU A 62 6.95 4.88 4.02
N GLU A 63 5.83 5.52 3.68
CA GLU A 63 5.12 6.42 4.57
C GLU A 63 3.75 5.85 4.91
N VAL A 64 3.20 6.28 6.05
CA VAL A 64 1.87 5.90 6.51
C VAL A 64 1.01 7.14 6.50
N MET A 65 -0.07 7.12 5.73
CA MET A 65 -1.00 8.23 5.62
C MET A 65 -2.40 7.78 6.03
N PRO A 66 -3.28 8.71 6.47
CA PRO A 66 -4.71 8.43 6.51
C PRO A 66 -5.15 7.96 5.12
N ALA A 67 -5.90 6.86 5.05
CA ALA A 67 -6.42 6.42 3.76
C ALA A 67 -7.36 7.49 3.19
N THR A 68 -7.27 7.72 1.88
CA THR A 68 -8.21 8.57 1.15
C THR A 68 -8.98 7.71 0.15
N CYS A 69 -10.25 8.03 -0.08
CA CYS A 69 -11.03 7.45 -1.19
C CYS A 69 -11.17 8.45 -2.33
N GLU A 70 -10.25 9.39 -2.44
CA GLU A 70 -10.27 10.46 -3.43
C GLU A 70 -8.95 10.48 -4.18
N ARG A 71 -9.05 10.55 -5.50
CA ARG A 71 -7.95 10.84 -6.43
C ARG A 71 -8.36 12.03 -7.30
N ASP A 72 -7.44 12.59 -8.08
CA ASP A 72 -7.73 13.75 -8.95
C ASP A 72 -8.88 13.51 -9.94
N GLN A 73 -9.15 12.24 -10.27
CA GLN A 73 -10.21 11.80 -11.18
C GLN A 73 -11.56 11.53 -10.46
N GLY A 74 -11.68 11.90 -9.19
CA GLY A 74 -12.86 11.69 -8.37
C GLY A 74 -12.74 10.51 -7.39
N PRO A 75 -13.86 10.06 -6.79
CA PRO A 75 -13.82 9.03 -5.77
C PRO A 75 -13.35 7.68 -6.33
N ILE A 76 -12.59 6.95 -5.53
CA ILE A 76 -12.15 5.58 -5.85
C ILE A 76 -13.35 4.65 -5.68
N ALA A 77 -13.77 4.00 -6.78
CA ALA A 77 -14.92 3.10 -6.77
C ALA A 77 -14.68 1.94 -5.78
N GLY A 78 -15.64 1.74 -4.88
CA GLY A 78 -15.58 0.66 -3.89
C GLY A 78 -14.77 0.96 -2.62
N CYS A 79 -14.00 2.04 -2.63
CA CYS A 79 -13.31 2.53 -1.45
C CYS A 79 -14.34 3.05 -0.42
N THR A 80 -14.48 2.34 0.70
CA THR A 80 -15.35 2.74 1.82
C THR A 80 -14.46 3.08 3.01
N LEU A 81 -14.29 4.37 3.29
CA LEU A 81 -13.43 4.82 4.39
C LEU A 81 -14.06 4.51 5.74
N ASN A 82 -13.44 3.58 6.45
CA ASN A 82 -13.32 3.75 7.89
C ASN A 82 -12.34 4.92 8.12
N GLN A 83 -12.77 6.02 8.74
CA GLN A 83 -11.94 7.21 8.96
C GLN A 83 -10.63 6.95 9.74
N ARG A 84 -10.51 5.76 10.35
CA ARG A 84 -9.30 5.33 11.06
C ARG A 84 -8.36 4.49 10.20
N ALA A 85 -8.78 4.08 9.00
CA ALA A 85 -7.96 3.31 8.10
C ALA A 85 -6.78 4.14 7.61
N GLN A 86 -5.65 3.47 7.48
CA GLN A 86 -4.40 4.04 7.01
C GLN A 86 -3.98 3.31 5.74
N GLU A 87 -3.34 4.04 4.84
CA GLU A 87 -2.71 3.52 3.64
C GLU A 87 -1.19 3.57 3.77
N LEU A 88 -0.52 2.82 2.91
CA LEU A 88 0.93 2.86 2.77
C LEU A 88 1.31 3.54 1.48
N VAL A 89 2.19 4.52 1.59
CA VAL A 89 2.68 5.25 0.43
C VAL A 89 4.09 4.77 0.11
N VAL A 90 4.27 4.22 -1.09
CA VAL A 90 5.55 3.72 -1.61
C VAL A 90 6.16 4.79 -2.49
N ILE A 91 7.32 5.31 -2.06
CA ILE A 91 7.99 6.45 -2.69
C ILE A 91 9.37 6.02 -3.16
N GLY A 92 9.72 6.31 -4.43
CA GLY A 92 11.03 6.00 -4.98
C GLY A 92 11.33 6.71 -6.31
N GLY A 93 12.38 7.52 -6.32
CA GLY A 93 12.74 8.38 -7.46
C GLY A 93 11.71 9.47 -7.73
N ASP A 94 11.61 9.93 -8.97
CA ASP A 94 10.82 11.11 -9.38
C ASP A 94 9.39 10.78 -9.87
N CYS A 95 8.94 9.54 -9.69
CA CYS A 95 7.58 9.12 -10.04
C CYS A 95 6.59 9.54 -8.96
N ASP A 96 5.32 9.73 -9.32
CA ASP A 96 4.26 9.90 -8.33
C ASP A 96 4.21 8.70 -7.36
N PRO A 97 3.99 8.94 -6.07
CA PRO A 97 3.90 7.87 -5.08
C PRO A 97 2.77 6.88 -5.37
N LEU A 98 3.01 5.61 -5.04
CA LEU A 98 1.95 4.61 -5.03
C LEU A 98 1.28 4.55 -3.66
N HIS A 99 -0.01 4.81 -3.62
CA HIS A 99 -0.82 4.69 -2.41
C HIS A 99 -1.47 3.31 -2.37
N ILE A 100 -1.12 2.50 -1.39
CA ILE A 100 -1.59 1.13 -1.20
C ILE A 100 -2.59 1.08 -0.06
N TYR A 101 -3.81 0.66 -0.37
CA TYR A 101 -4.94 0.67 0.56
C TYR A 101 -5.65 -0.70 0.59
N TRP A 102 -6.57 -0.87 1.54
CA TRP A 102 -7.43 -2.06 1.60
C TRP A 102 -8.76 -1.78 0.90
N ASP A 103 -9.07 -2.58 -0.12
CA ASP A 103 -10.39 -2.60 -0.73
C ASP A 103 -11.27 -3.63 0.01
N PRO A 104 -12.27 -3.19 0.81
CA PRO A 104 -13.15 -4.11 1.52
C PRO A 104 -14.14 -4.84 0.60
N GLN A 105 -14.39 -4.34 -0.62
CA GLN A 105 -15.26 -5.01 -1.59
C GLN A 105 -14.55 -6.18 -2.25
N GLN A 106 -13.27 -6.00 -2.61
CA GLN A 106 -12.45 -7.07 -3.20
C GLN A 106 -11.84 -7.99 -2.13
N GLY A 107 -11.73 -7.53 -0.89
CA GLY A 107 -11.07 -8.27 0.18
C GLY A 107 -9.57 -8.43 -0.06
N SER A 108 -8.95 -7.46 -0.72
CA SER A 108 -7.54 -7.45 -1.12
C SER A 108 -6.93 -6.06 -1.01
N LEU A 109 -5.62 -5.98 -1.23
CA LEU A 109 -4.95 -4.70 -1.43
C LEU A 109 -5.27 -4.18 -2.82
N ASP A 110 -5.39 -2.87 -2.93
CA ASP A 110 -5.45 -2.15 -4.20
C ASP A 110 -4.62 -0.87 -4.10
N TRP A 111 -4.48 -0.14 -5.20
CA TRP A 111 -3.59 1.00 -5.29
C TRP A 111 -4.14 2.14 -6.13
N TRP A 112 -3.61 3.33 -5.85
CA TRP A 112 -3.82 4.52 -6.68
C TRP A 112 -2.57 5.39 -6.70
N ARG A 113 -2.50 6.32 -7.66
CA ARG A 113 -1.50 7.38 -7.80
C ARG A 113 -2.08 8.52 -8.65
N LEU A 114 -1.37 9.62 -8.71
CA LEU A 114 -1.63 10.72 -9.65
C LEU A 114 -0.95 10.45 -11.01
#